data_AF-A0A962HFE4-F1
#
_entry.id   AF-A0A962HFE4-F1
#
_cell.length_a   1.000
_cell.length_b   1.000
_cell.length_c   1.000
_cell.angle_alpha   90.00
_cell.angle_beta   90.00
_cell.angle_gamma   90.00
#
_symmetry.space_group_name_H-M   'P 1'
#
loop_
_entity.id
_entity.type
_entity.pdbx_description
1 polymer ?
#
loop_
_entity_poly.entity_id
_entity_poly.type
_entity_poly.pdbx_seq_one_letter_code
_entity_poly.pdbx_strand_id
1 'polypeptide(L)' 'NMKKINPKFVLRNYLAENAIRSARQEGDFTEVNRLLDLLYTPYDEHPELEQYAQAPPAWGKCLEISCSS' A
#
# COMPACT_ATOMS: atom_id res chain seq x y z
N ASN A 1 -20.29 -13.71 6.22
CA ASN A 1 -20.38 -12.31 5.73
C ASN A 1 -19.09 -11.99 4.97
N MET A 2 -19.16 -11.64 3.68
CA MET A 2 -18.01 -11.56 2.76
C MET A 2 -16.97 -10.48 3.15
N LYS A 3 -17.37 -9.50 3.98
CA LYS A 3 -16.50 -8.42 4.47
C LYS A 3 -15.32 -8.86 5.35
N LYS A 4 -15.28 -10.11 5.81
CA LYS A 4 -14.17 -10.65 6.62
C LYS A 4 -13.26 -11.61 5.84
N ILE A 5 -13.49 -11.74 4.53
CA ILE A 5 -12.74 -12.67 3.66
C ILE A 5 -11.96 -11.88 2.60
N ASN A 6 -12.55 -10.80 2.08
CA ASN A 6 -11.95 -9.97 1.05
C ASN A 6 -11.46 -8.65 1.66
N PRO A 7 -10.14 -8.46 1.87
CA PRO A 7 -9.62 -7.19 2.37
C PRO A 7 -9.85 -6.08 1.33
N LYS A 8 -10.23 -4.90 1.81
CA LYS A 8 -10.33 -3.68 1.01
C LYS A 8 -8.94 -3.15 0.66
N PHE A 9 -8.00 -3.28 1.60
CA PHE A 9 -6.62 -2.80 1.45
C PHE A 9 -5.64 -3.96 1.33
N VAL A 10 -4.78 -3.92 0.31
CA VAL A 10 -3.72 -4.90 0.06
C VAL A 10 -2.43 -4.15 -0.25
N LEU A 11 -1.31 -4.64 0.27
CA LEU A 11 0.01 -4.07 -0.02
C LEU A 11 0.40 -4.36 -1.47
N ARG A 12 0.08 -3.43 -2.38
CA ARG A 12 0.48 -3.48 -3.79
C ARG A 12 1.92 -3.01 -3.95
N ASN A 13 2.66 -3.59 -4.88
CA ASN A 13 4.09 -3.30 -5.10
C ASN A 13 4.39 -1.80 -5.26
N TYR A 14 3.59 -1.05 -6.02
CA TYR A 14 3.84 0.38 -6.21
C TYR A 14 3.67 1.20 -4.92
N LEU A 15 2.78 0.78 -4.01
CA LEU A 15 2.63 1.43 -2.70
C LEU A 15 3.87 1.19 -1.85
N ALA A 16 4.38 -0.04 -1.84
CA ALA A 16 5.62 -0.37 -1.14
C ALA A 16 6.83 0.40 -1.71
N GLU A 17 6.97 0.49 -3.03
CA GLU A 17 8.03 1.26 -3.69
C GLU A 17 7.96 2.74 -3.34
N ASN A 18 6.77 3.35 -3.36
CA ASN A 18 6.59 4.75 -2.99
C ASN A 18 7.02 5.00 -1.54
N ALA A 19 6.64 4.11 -0.62
CA ALA A 19 7.04 4.20 0.78
C ALA A 19 8.55 4.05 0.97
N ILE A 20 9.17 3.07 0.30
CA ILE A 20 10.63 2.85 0.34
C ILE A 20 11.37 4.07 -0.21
N ARG A 21 10.90 4.65 -1.31
CA ARG A 21 11.52 5.82 -1.94
C ARG A 21 11.48 7.03 -1.03
N SER A 22 10.31 7.33 -0.46
CA SER A 22 10.13 8.45 0.47
C SER A 22 11.04 8.31 1.69
N ALA A 23 11.08 7.11 2.28
CA ALA A 23 11.95 6.83 3.42
C ALA A 23 13.45 6.93 3.08
N ARG A 24 13.88 6.45 1.91
CA ARG A 24 15.30 6.48 1.52
C ARG A 24 15.79 7.85 1.05
N GLN A 25 14.96 8.60 0.33
CA GLN A 25 15.36 9.86 -0.29
C GLN A 25 15.16 11.05 0.66
N GLU A 26 14.07 11.04 1.43
CA GLU A 26 13.65 12.18 2.24
C GLU A 26 13.71 11.88 3.75
N GLY A 27 13.93 10.62 4.13
CA GLY A 27 13.82 10.18 5.53
C GLY A 27 12.39 10.19 6.04
N ASP A 28 11.39 10.30 5.15
CA ASP A 28 9.98 10.35 5.53
C ASP A 28 9.39 8.94 5.63
N PHE A 29 9.06 8.53 6.86
CA PHE A 29 8.44 7.24 7.17
C PHE A 29 6.92 7.32 7.30
N THR A 30 6.31 8.49 7.06
CA THR A 30 4.86 8.68 7.18
C THR A 30 4.10 7.71 6.29
N GLU A 31 4.59 7.48 5.07
CA GLU A 31 3.95 6.56 4.13
C GLU A 31 4.05 5.10 4.58
N VAL A 32 5.18 4.72 5.18
CA VAL A 32 5.35 3.38 5.76
C VAL A 32 4.35 3.16 6.89
N ASN A 33 4.20 4.15 7.78
CA ASN A 33 3.27 4.07 8.90
C ASN A 33 1.80 3.98 8.43
N ARG A 34 1.40 4.78 7.42
CA ARG A 34 0.06 4.70 6.84
C ARG A 34 -0.25 3.33 6.26
N LEU A 35 0.69 2.76 5.51
CA LEU A 35 0.52 1.41 4.97
C LEU A 35 0.41 0.37 6.08
N LEU A 36 1.19 0.49 7.15
CA LEU A 36 1.12 -0.40 8.30
C LEU A 36 -0.25 -0.34 8.98
N ASP A 37 -0.78 0.87 9.24
CA ASP A 37 -2.09 1.07 9.86
C ASP A 37 -3.23 0.44 9.04
N LEU A 38 -3.19 0.61 7.72
CA LEU A 38 -4.15 -0.02 6.80
C LEU A 38 -4.07 -1.55 6.83
N LEU A 39 -2.86 -2.12 6.94
CA LEU A 39 -2.66 -3.56 6.97
C LEU A 39 -3.03 -4.20 8.31
N TYR A 40 -3.10 -3.42 9.40
CA TYR A 40 -3.66 -3.87 10.67
C TYR A 40 -5.18 -4.03 10.63
N THR A 41 -5.87 -3.21 9.82
CA THR A 41 -7.34 -3.20 9.70
C THR A 41 -7.79 -3.24 8.23
N PRO A 42 -7.36 -4.26 7.45
CA PRO A 42 -7.46 -4.23 5.99
C PRO A 42 -8.88 -4.44 5.46
N TYR A 43 -9.82 -4.78 6.34
CA TYR A 43 -11.24 -4.98 6.04
C TYR A 43 -12.11 -3.77 6.43
N ASP A 44 -11.57 -2.85 7.23
CA ASP A 44 -12.30 -1.71 7.75
C ASP A 44 -12.34 -0.57 6.73
N GLU A 45 -13.28 0.36 6.92
CA GLU A 45 -13.40 1.55 6.08
C GLU A 45 -12.47 2.66 6.61
N HIS A 46 -11.64 3.22 5.73
CA HIS A 46 -10.74 4.33 6.03
C HIS A 46 -10.96 5.45 5.00
N PRO A 47 -11.97 6.32 5.20
CA PRO A 47 -12.39 7.30 4.18
C PRO A 47 -11.27 8.26 3.73
N GLU A 48 -10.36 8.61 4.64
CA GLU A 48 -9.20 9.48 4.34
C GLU A 48 -8.11 8.77 3.51
N LEU A 49 -8.18 7.45 3.43
CA LEU A 49 -7.19 6.59 2.79
C LEU A 49 -7.79 5.78 1.63
N GLU A 50 -8.93 6.22 1.08
CA GLU A 50 -9.61 5.53 -0.03
C GLU A 50 -8.70 5.35 -1.27
N GLN A 51 -7.75 6.28 -1.47
CA GLN A 51 -6.75 6.21 -2.54
C GLN A 51 -5.92 4.92 -2.53
N TYR A 52 -5.70 4.30 -1.37
CA TYR A 52 -4.93 3.06 -1.22
C TYR A 52 -5.71 1.81 -1.65
N ALA A 53 -7.04 1.90 -1.75
CA ALA A 53 -7.89 0.82 -2.27
C ALA A 53 -8.01 0.86 -3.80
N GLN A 54 -7.55 1.93 -4.46
CA GLN A 54 -7.70 2.11 -5.89
C GLN A 54 -6.81 1.14 -6.70
N ALA A 55 -7.17 0.97 -7.97
CA ALA A 55 -6.36 0.21 -8.91
C ALA A 55 -5.00 0.89 -9.09
N PRO A 56 -3.91 0.10 -9.31
CA PRO A 56 -2.60 0.67 -9.54
C PRO A 56 -2.61 1.59 -10.77
N PRO A 57 -1.87 2.73 -10.72
CA PRO A 57 -1.68 3.59 -11.88
C PRO A 57 -0.96 2.84 -13.01
N ALA A 58 -1.02 3.34 -14.24
CA ALA A 58 -0.48 2.65 -15.43
C ALA A 58 0.99 2.24 -15.28
N TRP A 59 1.82 3.08 -14.65
CA TRP A 59 3.23 2.80 -14.37
C TRP A 59 3.44 1.76 -13.25
N GLY A 60 2.50 1.66 -12.30
CA GLY A 60 2.58 0.73 -11.17
C GLY A 60 2.19 -0.70 -11.53
N LYS A 61 1.57 -0.92 -12.69
CA LYS A 61 1.20 -2.27 -13.18
C LYS A 61 2.41 -3.11 -13.62
N CYS A 62 3.51 -2.47 -14.03
CA CYS A 62 4.73 -3.14 -14.48
C CYS A 62 5.82 -3.18 -13.40
N LEU A 63 5.49 -2.82 -12.14
CA LEU A 63 6.48 -2.77 -11.07
C LEU A 63 6.74 -4.17 -10.51
N GLU A 64 7.73 -4.85 -11.10
CA GLU A 64 8.30 -6.07 -10.56
C GLU A 64 9.28 -5.68 -9.45
N ILE A 65 8.89 -5.86 -8.18
CA ILE A 65 9.86 -5.83 -7.09
C ILE A 65 10.64 -7.14 -7.23
N SER A 66 11.78 -7.06 -7.90
CA SER A 66 12.74 -8.16 -7.97
C SER A 66 13.24 -8.45 -6.56
N CYS A 67 12.73 -9.52 -5.95
CA CYS A 67 13.41 -10.16 -4.83
C CYS A 67 14.63 -10.90 -5.40
N SER A 68 15.70 -10.18 -5.75
CA SER A 68 17.01 -10.78 -5.95
C SER A 68 17.53 -11.23 -4.58
N SER A 69 17.54 -12.55 -4.37
CA SER A 69 18.10 -13.27 -3.21
C SER A 69 19.56 -12.93 -2.93
#